data_AF-A0A2V6ZH73-F1
#
_entry.id   AF-A0A2V6ZH73-F1
#
_cell.length_a   1.000
_cell.length_b   1.000
_cell.length_c   1.000
_cell.angle_alpha   90.00
_cell.angle_beta   90.00
_cell.angle_gamma   90.00
#
_symmetry.space_group_name_H-M   'P 1'
#
loop_
_entity.id
_entity.type
_entity.pdbx_description
1 polymer ?
#
loop_
_entity_poly.entity_id
_entity_poly.type
_entity_poly.pdbx_seq_one_letter_code
_entity_poly.pdbx_strand_id
1 'polypeptide(L)'
;MRRQGRRIRGAPLPRGGVPAPVAGRLRRGYGTRRAAPGRSRIPLATKRVTRVIGVLLILGLAAAGVIWWIGAEAQPVTVDEIGDENQTVPRGQLPLFAAKGDAARLYAFAAANADTLRWMPCTCGCARSGHSSNRSCYVKAETDGLVTFTSHAAT
;
A
#
# COMPACT_ATOMS: atom_id res chain seq x y z
N MET A 1 -75.50 21.95 19.51
CA MET A 1 -76.76 21.85 18.73
C MET A 1 -76.83 20.45 18.12
N ARG A 2 -77.97 19.77 18.32
CA ARG A 2 -78.63 18.73 17.49
C ARG A 2 -77.83 17.48 17.05
N ARG A 3 -78.35 16.25 17.05
CA ARG A 3 -79.49 15.52 17.64
C ARG A 3 -79.46 14.13 16.97
N GLN A 4 -79.68 13.06 17.75
CA GLN A 4 -80.53 11.86 17.49
C GLN A 4 -80.39 11.09 16.16
N GLY A 5 -80.58 9.77 16.06
CA GLY A 5 -81.17 8.74 16.92
C GLY A 5 -80.66 7.37 16.42
N ARG A 6 -81.22 6.19 16.72
CA ARG A 6 -82.54 5.80 17.23
C ARG A 6 -82.39 4.35 17.73
N ARG A 7 -82.95 4.03 18.90
CA ARG A 7 -83.05 2.67 19.45
C ARG A 7 -84.13 1.88 18.71
N ILE A 8 -83.96 0.57 18.63
CA ILE A 8 -85.06 -0.38 18.43
C ILE A 8 -84.87 -1.54 19.41
N ARG A 9 -85.89 -1.77 20.27
CA ARG A 9 -86.03 -2.93 21.16
C ARG A 9 -86.90 -3.97 20.46
N GLY A 10 -86.58 -5.24 20.65
CA GLY A 10 -87.48 -6.38 20.41
C GLY A 10 -87.05 -7.57 21.26
N ALA A 11 -87.92 -7.99 22.18
CA ALA A 11 -87.87 -9.22 22.99
C ALA A 11 -88.37 -10.43 22.14
N PRO A 12 -88.45 -11.71 22.60
CA PRO A 12 -88.35 -12.25 23.97
C PRO A 12 -87.50 -13.55 24.14
N LEU A 13 -87.30 -13.97 25.40
CA LEU A 13 -86.74 -15.27 25.82
C LEU A 13 -87.74 -16.42 25.56
N PRO A 14 -87.24 -17.67 25.42
CA PRO A 14 -87.55 -18.65 26.47
C PRO A 14 -86.38 -19.58 26.86
N ARG A 15 -86.55 -20.17 28.03
CA ARG A 15 -85.73 -21.19 28.71
C ARG A 15 -85.49 -22.44 27.84
N GLY A 16 -84.34 -23.09 28.04
CA GLY A 16 -84.21 -24.51 27.73
C GLY A 16 -82.81 -25.10 27.89
N GLY A 17 -82.63 -25.96 28.91
CA GLY A 17 -81.78 -27.15 28.84
C GLY A 17 -80.33 -27.02 29.30
N VAL A 18 -80.01 -27.68 30.42
CA VAL A 18 -78.65 -28.18 30.71
C VAL A 18 -78.56 -29.60 30.18
N PRO A 19 -77.44 -29.98 29.55
CA PRO A 19 -76.75 -31.18 30.02
C PRO A 19 -75.24 -30.92 30.22
N ALA A 20 -74.71 -31.42 31.33
CA ALA A 20 -73.28 -31.69 31.53
C ALA A 20 -72.92 -33.07 30.92
N PRO A 21 -71.70 -33.60 31.11
CA PRO A 21 -70.39 -33.17 30.66
C PRO A 21 -69.81 -34.19 29.64
N VAL A 22 -68.86 -33.81 28.76
CA VAL A 22 -68.08 -34.80 27.99
C VAL A 22 -66.59 -34.47 28.07
N ALA A 23 -65.86 -35.36 28.73
CA ALA A 23 -64.41 -35.37 28.83
C ALA A 23 -63.79 -35.62 27.45
N GLY A 24 -63.15 -34.60 26.89
CA GLY A 24 -62.28 -34.73 25.72
C GLY A 24 -60.94 -35.33 26.11
N ARG A 25 -60.74 -36.61 25.78
CA ARG A 25 -59.46 -37.32 25.91
C ARG A 25 -58.36 -36.70 25.03
N LEU A 26 -57.16 -36.74 25.59
CA LEU A 26 -55.86 -36.30 25.07
C LEU A 26 -55.54 -36.76 23.64
N ARG A 27 -54.93 -35.87 22.85
CA ARG A 27 -53.87 -36.26 21.90
C ARG A 27 -52.64 -35.37 22.11
N ARG A 28 -51.72 -35.85 22.95
CA ARG A 28 -50.35 -35.32 23.05
C ARG A 28 -49.60 -35.78 21.80
N GLY A 29 -49.46 -34.90 20.82
CA GLY A 29 -48.58 -35.12 19.67
C GLY A 29 -47.12 -35.09 20.12
N TYR A 30 -46.43 -36.23 20.03
CA TYR A 30 -44.98 -36.29 20.11
C TYR A 30 -44.41 -35.73 18.80
N GLY A 31 -44.27 -34.40 18.73
CA GLY A 31 -43.42 -33.77 17.73
C GLY A 31 -41.98 -34.05 18.08
N THR A 32 -41.29 -34.86 17.27
CA THR A 32 -39.84 -35.01 17.35
C THR A 32 -39.22 -33.64 17.07
N ARG A 33 -38.72 -32.99 18.13
CA ARG A 33 -37.89 -31.79 17.97
C ARG A 33 -36.65 -32.22 17.18
N ARG A 34 -36.60 -31.93 15.88
CA ARG A 34 -35.36 -32.00 15.13
C ARG A 34 -34.38 -31.04 15.78
N ALA A 35 -33.24 -31.56 16.24
CA ALA A 35 -32.15 -30.74 16.74
C ALA A 35 -31.74 -29.75 15.65
N ALA A 36 -31.70 -28.47 15.97
CA ALA A 36 -31.12 -27.46 15.10
C ALA A 36 -29.65 -27.83 14.83
N PRO A 37 -29.13 -27.67 13.59
CA PRO A 37 -27.72 -27.91 13.33
C PRO A 37 -26.89 -26.99 14.24
N GLY A 38 -26.08 -27.59 15.09
CA GLY A 38 -25.21 -26.88 16.02
C GLY A 38 -24.26 -26.00 15.22
N ARG A 39 -24.49 -24.68 15.25
CA ARG A 39 -23.58 -23.70 14.67
C ARG A 39 -22.25 -23.85 15.39
N SER A 40 -21.22 -24.31 14.68
CA SER A 40 -19.88 -24.52 15.20
C SER A 40 -19.37 -23.22 15.83
N ARG A 41 -19.35 -23.18 17.17
CA ARG A 41 -18.79 -22.06 17.92
C ARG A 41 -17.27 -22.18 17.85
N ILE A 42 -16.66 -21.53 16.86
CA ILE A 42 -15.20 -21.39 16.81
C ILE A 42 -14.76 -20.77 18.15
N PRO A 43 -13.84 -21.41 18.90
CA PRO A 43 -13.37 -20.90 20.18
C PRO A 43 -12.84 -19.47 20.02
N LEU A 44 -13.20 -18.57 20.93
CA LEU A 44 -12.77 -17.16 20.88
C LEU A 44 -11.23 -17.00 20.84
N ALA A 45 -10.50 -17.96 21.44
CA ALA A 45 -9.04 -18.02 21.39
C ALA A 45 -8.52 -18.20 19.95
N THR A 46 -9.14 -19.08 19.16
CA THR A 46 -8.79 -19.32 17.74
C THR A 46 -9.08 -18.09 16.87
N LYS A 47 -10.12 -17.31 17.20
CA LYS A 47 -10.42 -16.03 16.52
C LYS A 47 -9.43 -14.91 16.87
N ARG A 48 -8.85 -14.91 18.08
CA ARG A 48 -7.80 -13.95 18.47
C ARG A 48 -6.47 -14.28 17.79
N VAL A 49 -6.08 -15.55 17.76
CA VAL A 49 -4.83 -15.99 17.11
C VAL A 49 -4.85 -15.73 15.61
N THR A 50 -5.95 -16.04 14.91
CA THR A 50 -6.07 -15.75 13.46
C THR A 50 -6.05 -14.26 13.13
N ARG A 51 -6.58 -13.39 14.01
CA ARG A 51 -6.46 -11.93 13.86
C ARG A 51 -5.04 -11.43 14.06
N VAL A 52 -4.32 -11.94 15.06
CA VAL A 52 -2.91 -11.56 15.30
C VAL A 52 -2.05 -11.97 14.10
N ILE A 53 -2.22 -13.18 13.57
CA ILE A 53 -1.50 -13.65 12.38
C ILE A 53 -1.83 -12.77 11.17
N GLY A 54 -3.12 -12.44 10.95
CA GLY A 54 -3.53 -11.57 9.87
C GLY A 54 -2.91 -10.16 9.95
N VAL A 55 -2.88 -9.57 11.15
CA VAL A 55 -2.25 -8.25 11.37
C VAL A 55 -0.73 -8.30 11.14
N LEU A 56 -0.05 -9.35 11.62
CA LEU A 56 1.38 -9.53 11.40
C LEU A 56 1.72 -9.72 9.92
N LEU A 57 0.91 -10.48 9.18
CA LEU A 57 1.09 -10.64 7.73
C LEU A 57 0.89 -9.32 6.97
N ILE A 58 -0.13 -8.54 7.33
CA ILE A 58 -0.36 -7.22 6.70
C ILE A 58 0.79 -6.26 6.99
N LEU A 59 1.26 -6.21 8.24
CA LEU A 59 2.41 -5.38 8.62
C LEU A 59 3.70 -5.84 7.91
N GLY A 60 3.93 -7.14 7.80
CA GLY A 60 5.07 -7.70 7.09
C GLY A 60 5.06 -7.36 5.60
N LEU A 61 3.90 -7.49 4.94
CA LEU A 61 3.73 -7.15 3.52
C LEU A 61 3.84 -5.64 3.28
N ALA A 62 3.28 -4.80 4.17
CA ALA A 62 3.41 -3.36 4.09
C ALA A 62 4.88 -2.92 4.24
N ALA A 63 5.61 -3.50 5.20
CA ALA A 63 7.04 -3.22 5.38
C ALA A 63 7.86 -3.66 4.15
N ALA A 64 7.60 -4.84 3.61
CA ALA A 64 8.27 -5.33 2.40
C ALA A 64 8.00 -4.43 1.18
N GLY A 65 6.76 -3.95 1.01
CA GLY A 65 6.40 -3.02 -0.05
C GLY A 65 7.11 -1.66 0.08
N VAL A 66 7.26 -1.14 1.31
CA VAL A 66 7.99 0.12 1.56
C VAL A 66 9.48 -0.05 1.26
N ILE A 67 10.10 -1.16 1.66
CA ILE A 67 11.52 -1.44 1.38
C ILE A 67 11.78 -1.48 -0.14
N TRP A 68 10.88 -2.11 -0.90
CA TRP A 68 11.02 -2.22 -2.36
C TRP A 68 10.85 -0.88 -3.09
N TRP A 69 10.08 0.06 -2.53
CA TRP A 69 9.89 1.40 -3.12
C TRP A 69 11.09 2.35 -2.90
N ILE A 70 11.88 2.13 -1.85
CA ILE A 70 13.00 3.03 -1.49
C ILE A 70 14.31 2.63 -2.21
N GLY A 71 14.38 1.41 -2.76
CA GLY A 71 15.56 0.85 -3.44
C GLY A 71 15.77 1.38 -4.86
N ALA A 72 15.89 2.68 -5.08
CA ALA A 72 16.62 3.20 -6.24
C ALA A 72 18.10 3.15 -5.89
N GLU A 73 18.68 1.94 -5.89
CA GLU A 73 20.02 1.72 -5.40
C GLU A 73 21.07 2.28 -6.37
N ALA A 74 21.86 3.23 -5.87
CA ALA A 74 23.10 3.64 -6.51
C ALA A 74 23.95 2.38 -6.78
N GLN A 75 24.39 2.21 -8.03
CA GLN A 75 25.29 1.10 -8.37
C GLN A 75 26.58 1.23 -7.56
N PRO A 76 27.31 0.13 -7.29
CA PRO A 76 28.60 0.22 -6.61
C PRO A 76 29.57 1.12 -7.38
N VAL A 77 30.46 1.80 -6.66
CA VAL A 77 31.56 2.54 -7.29
C VAL A 77 32.52 1.53 -7.91
N THR A 78 32.86 1.74 -9.17
CA THR A 78 33.82 0.92 -9.93
C THR A 78 34.96 1.77 -10.43
N VAL A 79 36.19 1.27 -10.43
CA VAL A 79 37.36 1.96 -11.01
C VAL A 79 37.57 1.45 -12.43
N ASP A 80 37.73 2.35 -13.40
CA ASP A 80 38.02 1.98 -14.80
C ASP A 80 39.52 1.83 -15.09
N GLU A 81 39.86 1.51 -16.34
CA GLU A 81 41.24 1.26 -16.77
C GLU A 81 42.15 2.49 -16.69
N ILE A 82 41.57 3.69 -16.60
CA ILE A 82 42.30 4.96 -16.47
C ILE A 82 42.52 5.30 -14.99
N GLY A 83 41.82 4.61 -14.08
CA GLY A 83 41.87 4.84 -12.64
C GLY A 83 40.75 5.76 -12.13
N ASP A 84 39.79 6.13 -12.99
CA ASP A 84 38.67 6.96 -12.56
C ASP A 84 37.60 6.10 -11.87
N GLU A 85 37.10 6.58 -10.73
CA GLU A 85 35.92 6.02 -10.07
C GLU A 85 34.67 6.41 -10.87
N ASN A 86 33.81 5.44 -11.14
CA ASN A 86 32.57 5.61 -11.87
C ASN A 86 31.40 5.09 -11.05
N GLN A 87 30.29 5.81 -11.07
CA GLN A 87 29.09 5.39 -10.37
C GLN A 87 27.82 5.85 -11.06
N THR A 88 26.88 4.92 -11.24
CA THR A 88 25.53 5.21 -11.74
C THR A 88 24.58 5.44 -10.58
N VAL A 89 23.93 6.60 -10.56
CA VAL A 89 22.99 7.01 -9.53
C VAL A 89 21.71 7.58 -10.15
N PRO A 90 20.58 7.57 -9.42
CA PRO A 90 19.39 8.32 -9.82
C PRO A 90 19.68 9.81 -10.01
N ARG A 91 19.01 10.45 -10.97
CA ARG A 91 19.07 11.89 -11.19
C ARG A 91 18.76 12.64 -9.88
N GLY A 92 19.58 13.64 -9.57
CA GLY A 92 19.49 14.41 -8.32
C GLY A 92 20.30 13.84 -7.15
N GLN A 93 20.87 12.64 -7.29
CA GLN A 93 21.85 12.11 -6.33
C GLN A 93 23.28 12.37 -6.80
N LEU A 94 24.19 12.49 -5.84
CA LEU A 94 25.62 12.59 -6.08
C LEU A 94 26.28 11.21 -5.96
N PRO A 95 27.37 10.94 -6.70
CA PRO A 95 28.14 9.73 -6.49
C PRO A 95 28.86 9.76 -5.13
N LEU A 96 29.10 8.60 -4.55
CA LEU A 96 29.75 8.39 -3.25
C LEU A 96 31.15 9.01 -3.20
N PHE A 97 31.93 8.88 -4.28
CA PHE A 97 33.28 9.46 -4.37
C PHE A 97 33.28 10.99 -4.35
N ALA A 98 32.16 11.63 -4.72
CA ALA A 98 31.97 13.07 -4.64
C ALA A 98 30.88 13.46 -3.63
N ALA A 99 30.64 12.65 -2.59
CA ALA A 99 29.58 12.93 -1.61
C ALA A 99 29.96 13.97 -0.54
N LYS A 100 31.23 14.40 -0.48
CA LYS A 100 31.74 15.30 0.57
C LYS A 100 32.70 16.36 0.02
N GLY A 101 32.95 17.39 0.82
CA GLY A 101 33.94 18.43 0.53
C GLY A 101 33.60 19.27 -0.69
N ASP A 102 34.63 19.82 -1.34
CA ASP A 102 34.46 20.64 -2.54
C ASP A 102 34.03 19.83 -3.75
N ALA A 103 34.41 18.55 -3.82
CA ALA A 103 33.91 17.62 -4.84
C ALA A 103 32.38 17.58 -4.85
N ALA A 104 31.72 17.50 -3.68
CA ALA A 104 30.26 17.53 -3.62
C ALA A 104 29.65 18.79 -4.25
N ARG A 105 30.27 19.96 -4.03
CA ARG A 105 29.80 21.22 -4.61
C ARG A 105 30.00 21.25 -6.12
N LEU A 106 31.16 20.79 -6.59
CA LEU A 106 31.49 20.75 -8.02
C LEU A 106 30.56 19.80 -8.79
N TYR A 107 30.31 18.61 -8.26
CA TYR A 107 29.45 17.62 -8.92
C TYR A 107 27.97 18.03 -8.85
N ALA A 108 27.52 18.64 -7.75
CA ALA A 108 26.18 19.21 -7.67
C ALA A 108 26.00 20.35 -8.69
N PHE A 109 26.99 21.23 -8.83
CA PHE A 109 26.98 22.29 -9.84
C PHE A 109 26.93 21.70 -11.24
N ALA A 110 27.76 20.69 -11.54
CA ALA A 110 27.81 20.06 -12.85
C ALA A 110 26.50 19.35 -13.21
N ALA A 111 25.89 18.64 -12.26
CA ALA A 111 24.60 18.00 -12.46
C ALA A 111 23.47 19.02 -12.70
N ALA A 112 23.47 20.13 -11.95
CA ALA A 112 22.46 21.18 -12.08
C ALA A 112 22.62 22.05 -13.34
N ASN A 113 23.84 22.15 -13.89
CA ASN A 113 24.18 23.02 -15.01
C ASN A 113 24.67 22.23 -16.24
N ALA A 114 24.24 20.97 -16.38
CA ALA A 114 24.72 20.07 -17.42
C ALA A 114 24.57 20.67 -18.83
N ASP A 115 23.46 21.35 -19.12
CA ASP A 115 23.22 21.99 -20.43
C ASP A 115 24.20 23.13 -20.71
N THR A 116 24.53 23.94 -19.69
CA THR A 116 25.54 25.00 -19.81
C THR A 116 26.93 24.40 -20.05
N LEU A 117 27.28 23.35 -19.28
CA LEU A 117 28.59 22.69 -19.39
C LEU A 117 28.83 22.02 -20.75
N ARG A 118 27.78 21.71 -21.52
CA ARG A 118 27.92 21.19 -22.89
C ARG A 118 28.53 22.19 -23.87
N TRP A 119 28.45 23.48 -23.57
CA TRP A 119 29.02 24.54 -24.41
C TRP A 119 30.37 25.04 -23.90
N MET A 120 30.76 24.65 -22.69
CA MET A 120 32.07 24.99 -22.15
C MET A 120 33.14 24.05 -22.70
N PRO A 121 34.29 24.55 -23.17
CA PRO A 121 35.33 23.70 -23.73
C PRO A 121 35.93 22.78 -22.67
N CYS A 122 36.24 21.55 -23.05
CA CYS A 122 37.11 20.69 -22.26
C CYS A 122 38.57 21.09 -22.51
N THR A 123 39.29 21.47 -21.46
CA THR A 123 40.70 21.90 -21.55
C THR A 123 41.69 20.81 -21.13
N CYS A 124 41.21 19.60 -20.85
CA CYS A 124 42.03 18.47 -20.38
C CYS A 124 42.84 17.79 -21.51
N GLY A 125 42.60 18.13 -22.78
CA GLY A 125 43.29 17.51 -23.93
C GLY A 125 42.71 16.16 -24.38
N CYS A 126 41.61 15.68 -23.77
CA CYS A 126 40.98 14.39 -24.06
C CYS A 126 39.93 14.43 -25.18
N ALA A 127 39.91 15.47 -26.01
CA ALA A 127 38.94 15.61 -27.11
C ALA A 127 38.97 14.45 -28.10
N ARG A 128 40.15 13.87 -28.36
CA ARG A 128 40.33 12.70 -29.24
C ARG A 128 39.70 11.42 -28.68
N SER A 129 39.42 11.38 -27.38
CA SER A 129 38.73 10.29 -26.70
C SER A 129 37.20 10.47 -26.71
N GLY A 130 36.68 11.48 -27.42
CA GLY A 130 35.25 11.77 -27.52
C GLY A 130 34.71 12.74 -26.47
N HIS A 131 35.57 13.32 -25.63
CA HIS A 131 35.16 14.33 -24.64
C HIS A 131 35.05 15.70 -25.30
N SER A 132 33.84 16.05 -25.73
CA SER A 132 33.56 17.24 -26.55
C SER A 132 33.35 18.53 -25.74
N SER A 133 33.14 18.43 -24.42
CA SER A 133 32.83 19.58 -23.57
C SER A 133 33.24 19.35 -22.11
N ASN A 134 33.25 20.40 -21.30
CA ASN A 134 33.53 20.32 -19.86
C ASN A 134 32.59 19.35 -19.13
N ARG A 135 31.36 19.16 -19.64
CA ARG A 135 30.42 18.16 -19.10
C ARG A 135 31.02 16.75 -19.07
N SER A 136 31.86 16.40 -20.04
CA SER A 136 32.50 15.08 -20.12
C SER A 136 33.48 14.81 -18.97
N CYS A 137 33.93 15.84 -18.24
CA CYS A 137 34.76 15.68 -17.04
C CYS A 137 33.97 15.10 -15.85
N TYR A 138 32.63 15.22 -15.86
CA TYR A 138 31.78 14.82 -14.74
C TYR A 138 30.87 13.65 -15.09
N VAL A 139 30.35 13.60 -16.32
CA VAL A 139 29.28 12.67 -16.73
C VAL A 139 29.75 11.78 -17.88
N LYS A 140 29.78 10.47 -17.61
CA LYS A 140 30.18 9.42 -18.56
C LYS A 140 29.00 8.94 -19.40
N ALA A 141 27.83 8.80 -18.80
CA ALA A 141 26.60 8.39 -19.48
C ALA A 141 25.35 8.92 -18.76
N GLU A 142 24.24 9.02 -19.49
CA GLU A 142 22.93 9.29 -18.92
C GLU A 142 21.86 8.47 -19.63
N THR A 143 20.90 7.98 -18.87
CA THR A 143 19.68 7.34 -19.39
C THR A 143 18.47 7.94 -18.66
N ASP A 144 17.27 7.48 -18.98
CA ASP A 144 16.07 8.02 -18.33
C ASP A 144 16.11 7.80 -16.82
N GLY A 145 16.10 8.90 -16.07
CA GLY A 145 16.21 8.90 -14.60
C GLY A 145 17.58 8.55 -13.99
N LEU A 146 18.61 8.16 -14.76
CA LEU A 146 19.93 7.76 -14.23
C LEU A 146 21.09 8.57 -14.83
N VAL A 147 22.13 8.79 -14.03
CA VAL A 147 23.37 9.47 -14.44
C VAL A 147 24.56 8.64 -13.97
N THR A 148 25.48 8.35 -14.88
CA THR A 148 26.79 7.76 -14.56
C THR A 148 27.82 8.87 -14.46
N PHE A 149 28.27 9.15 -13.23
CA PHE A 149 29.35 10.08 -12.96
C PHE A 149 30.71 9.38 -13.04
N THR A 150 31.74 10.16 -13.35
CA THR A 150 33.16 9.76 -13.32
C THR A 150 33.94 10.69 -12.41
N SER A 151 34.96 10.20 -11.70
CA SER A 151 35.82 11.01 -10.82
C SER A 151 36.77 11.94 -11.58
N HIS A 152 36.81 11.86 -12.91
CA HIS A 152 37.76 12.55 -13.77
C HIS A 152 37.95 14.05 -13.47
N ALA A 153 36.89 14.76 -13.08
CA ALA A 153 36.98 16.18 -12.72
C ALA A 153 37.66 16.47 -11.36
N ALA A 154 37.88 15.44 -10.55
CA ALA A 154 38.44 15.51 -9.20
C ALA A 154 39.76 14.73 -9.05
N THR A 155 40.26 14.10 -10.12
CA THR A 155 41.56 13.43 -10.20
C THR A 155 42.65 14.41 -10.63
#